data_AF-A0A950NRN3-F1
#
_entry.id   AF-A0A950NRN3-F1
#
_cell.length_a   1.000
_cell.length_b   1.000
_cell.length_c   1.000
_cell.angle_alpha   90.00
_cell.angle_beta   90.00
_cell.angle_gamma   90.00
#
_symmetry.space_group_name_H-M   'P 1'
#
loop_
_entity.id
_entity.type
_entity.pdbx_description
1 polymer ?
#
loop_
_entity_poly.entity_id
_entity_poly.type
_entity_poly.pdbx_seq_one_letter_code
_entity_poly.pdbx_strand_id
1 'polypeptide(L)'
;MRVPPPPQRLAELPYWAYHPLGIERSRAETVRRACTRASGLARLGCSEPGVVHRSLQSIGGVGPWTAAEVAAVALGDPDAVSVGDYHLPHVVAWALAGEPRGDDERMLALLEPYRGQRARVLRLITSAGLGPPRHAPRARLRAIERI
;
A
#
# COMPACT_ATOMS: atom_id res chain seq x y z
N MET A 1 -22.58 -10.97 -7.18
CA MET A 1 -21.24 -10.35 -7.01
C MET A 1 -21.40 -9.17 -6.06
N ARG A 2 -20.52 -9.01 -5.06
CA ARG A 2 -20.49 -7.80 -4.20
C ARG A 2 -19.44 -6.83 -4.78
N VAL A 3 -19.75 -5.54 -4.83
CA VAL A 3 -18.85 -4.48 -5.33
C VAL A 3 -18.57 -3.47 -4.23
N PRO A 4 -17.44 -2.73 -4.27
CA PRO A 4 -17.18 -1.63 -3.36
C PRO A 4 -18.30 -0.56 -3.41
N PRO A 5 -18.57 0.13 -2.29
CA PRO A 5 -19.56 1.21 -2.27
C PRO A 5 -19.12 2.39 -3.15
N PRO A 6 -20.07 3.19 -3.68
CA PRO A 6 -19.75 4.40 -4.41
C PRO A 6 -18.94 5.39 -3.55
N PRO A 7 -17.93 6.09 -4.11
CA PRO A 7 -17.10 7.01 -3.35
C PRO A 7 -17.91 8.14 -2.70
N GLN A 8 -18.98 8.61 -3.34
CA GLN A 8 -19.87 9.65 -2.79
C GLN A 8 -20.46 9.20 -1.44
N ARG A 9 -20.88 7.94 -1.34
CA ARG A 9 -21.45 7.37 -0.11
C ARG A 9 -20.41 7.37 1.01
N LEU A 10 -19.17 6.98 0.70
CA LEU A 10 -18.09 7.00 1.69
C LEU A 10 -17.73 8.44 2.12
N ALA A 11 -17.71 9.40 1.20
CA ALA A 11 -17.40 10.79 1.53
C ALA A 11 -18.43 11.44 2.48
N GLU A 12 -19.72 11.11 2.29
CA GLU A 12 -20.85 11.63 3.08
C GLU A 12 -20.96 11.03 4.48
N LEU A 13 -20.46 9.81 4.69
CA LEU A 13 -20.51 9.17 6.00
C LEU A 13 -19.78 10.03 7.06
N PRO A 14 -20.41 10.27 8.22
CA PRO A 14 -19.69 10.87 9.34
C PRO A 14 -18.58 9.91 9.80
N TYR A 15 -17.47 10.45 10.31
CA TYR A 15 -16.30 9.62 10.65
C TYR A 15 -16.63 8.47 11.61
N TRP A 16 -17.59 8.66 12.53
CA TRP A 16 -17.93 7.63 13.51
C TRP A 16 -18.61 6.41 12.89
N ALA A 17 -19.19 6.53 11.70
CA ALA A 17 -19.77 5.39 10.98
C ALA A 17 -18.69 4.38 10.53
N TYR A 18 -17.42 4.78 10.55
CA TYR A 18 -16.27 3.94 10.25
C TYR A 18 -15.74 3.17 11.47
N HIS A 19 -16.06 3.61 12.70
CA HIS A 19 -15.56 2.97 13.92
C HIS A 19 -15.97 1.49 14.06
N PRO A 20 -17.23 1.09 13.78
CA PRO A 20 -17.61 -0.32 13.80
C PRO A 20 -16.84 -1.19 12.80
N LEU A 21 -16.19 -0.58 11.80
CA LEU A 21 -15.34 -1.26 10.81
C LEU A 21 -13.87 -1.34 11.25
N GLY A 22 -13.56 -0.91 12.48
CA GLY A 22 -12.19 -0.86 12.99
C GLY A 22 -11.34 0.22 12.33
N ILE A 23 -11.95 1.30 11.86
CA ILE A 23 -11.25 2.43 11.24
C ILE A 23 -11.33 3.62 12.20
N GLU A 24 -10.16 4.11 12.64
CA GLU A 24 -10.06 5.26 13.52
C GLU A 24 -10.33 6.58 12.78
N ARG A 25 -10.57 7.65 13.54
CA ARG A 25 -10.94 8.96 13.01
C ARG A 25 -9.96 9.48 11.94
N SER A 26 -8.66 9.38 12.15
CA SER A 26 -7.65 9.89 11.20
C SER A 26 -7.73 9.17 9.85
N ARG A 27 -7.84 7.83 9.85
CA ARG A 27 -8.04 7.03 8.63
C ARG A 27 -9.38 7.27 7.98
N ALA A 28 -10.46 7.38 8.76
CA ALA A 28 -11.78 7.70 8.25
C ALA A 28 -11.77 9.03 7.48
N GLU A 29 -11.13 10.06 8.05
CA GLU A 29 -10.97 11.36 7.39
C GLU A 29 -10.11 11.27 6.12
N THR A 30 -9.07 10.44 6.09
CA THR A 30 -8.29 10.18 4.86
C THR A 30 -9.13 9.52 3.77
N VAL A 31 -9.92 8.49 4.12
CA VAL A 31 -10.85 7.82 3.20
C VAL A 31 -11.85 8.82 2.63
N ARG A 32 -12.47 9.66 3.48
CA ARG A 32 -13.41 10.70 3.05
C ARG A 32 -12.75 11.68 2.08
N ARG A 33 -11.56 12.21 2.42
CA ARG A 33 -10.81 13.14 1.53
C ARG A 33 -10.46 12.53 0.18
N ALA A 34 -10.09 11.25 0.14
CA ALA A 34 -9.80 10.53 -1.10
C ALA A 34 -11.07 10.33 -1.92
N CYS A 35 -12.16 9.92 -1.28
CA CYS A 35 -13.46 9.69 -1.92
C CYS A 35 -14.07 10.98 -2.51
N THR A 36 -13.92 12.13 -1.84
CA THR A 36 -14.32 13.44 -2.41
C THR A 36 -13.57 13.78 -3.70
N ARG A 37 -12.36 13.24 -3.88
CA ARG A 37 -11.50 13.47 -5.06
C ARG A 37 -11.52 12.31 -6.06
N ALA A 38 -12.45 11.36 -5.91
CA ALA A 38 -12.44 10.11 -6.68
C ALA A 38 -12.42 10.32 -8.21
N SER A 39 -13.16 11.30 -8.73
CA SER A 39 -13.16 11.60 -10.17
C SER A 39 -11.79 12.09 -10.67
N GLY A 40 -11.05 12.85 -9.85
CA GLY A 40 -9.70 13.28 -10.15
C GLY A 40 -8.71 12.13 -10.10
N LEU A 41 -8.81 11.30 -9.07
CA LEU A 41 -7.96 10.12 -8.90
C LEU A 41 -8.13 9.10 -10.03
N ALA A 42 -9.37 8.89 -10.50
CA ALA A 42 -9.64 7.98 -11.62
C ALA A 42 -8.94 8.39 -12.93
N ARG A 43 -8.62 9.68 -13.11
CA ARG A 43 -7.90 10.17 -14.30
C ARG A 43 -6.39 9.97 -14.22
N LEU A 44 -5.85 9.59 -13.07
CA LEU A 44 -4.40 9.42 -12.88
C LEU A 44 -3.83 8.19 -13.58
N GLY A 45 -4.66 7.23 -14.02
CA GLY A 45 -4.18 5.97 -14.60
C GLY A 45 -3.31 6.10 -15.86
N CYS A 46 -3.37 7.24 -16.56
CA CYS A 46 -2.53 7.51 -17.74
C CYS A 46 -1.47 8.60 -17.49
N SER A 47 -1.29 9.03 -16.23
CA SER A 47 -0.34 10.09 -15.89
C SER A 47 1.05 9.52 -15.60
N GLU A 48 2.08 10.35 -15.81
CA GLU A 48 3.46 10.01 -15.46
C GLU A 48 3.60 9.68 -13.96
N PRO A 49 4.45 8.71 -13.56
CA PRO A 49 4.57 8.26 -12.17
C PRO A 49 4.82 9.40 -11.17
N GLY A 50 5.69 10.36 -11.51
CA GLY A 50 5.96 11.51 -10.65
C GLY A 50 4.72 12.39 -10.39
N VAL A 51 3.83 12.51 -11.37
CA VAL A 51 2.56 13.23 -11.22
C VAL A 51 1.62 12.44 -10.33
N VAL A 52 1.48 11.13 -10.58
CA VAL A 52 0.66 10.21 -9.79
C VAL A 52 1.04 10.29 -8.30
N HIS A 53 2.32 10.14 -7.98
CA HIS A 53 2.80 10.18 -6.59
C HIS A 53 2.51 11.53 -5.92
N ARG A 54 2.79 12.65 -6.59
CA ARG A 54 2.50 13.99 -6.03
C ARG A 54 1.00 14.20 -5.83
N SER A 55 0.17 13.78 -6.77
CA SER A 55 -1.29 13.90 -6.66
C SER A 55 -1.84 13.06 -5.51
N LEU A 56 -1.38 11.81 -5.35
CA LEU A 56 -1.80 10.95 -4.24
C LEU A 56 -1.36 11.52 -2.89
N GLN A 57 -0.09 11.94 -2.76
CA GLN A 57 0.46 12.48 -1.51
C GLN A 57 -0.09 13.87 -1.15
N SER A 58 -0.76 14.57 -2.08
CA SER A 58 -1.50 15.79 -1.75
C SER A 58 -2.73 15.54 -0.87
N ILE A 59 -3.18 14.29 -0.76
CA ILE A 59 -4.27 13.90 0.14
C ILE A 59 -3.69 13.74 1.55
N GLY A 60 -4.09 14.62 2.47
CA GLY A 60 -3.67 14.52 3.87
C GLY A 60 -3.90 13.12 4.44
N GLY A 61 -2.85 12.51 5.01
CA GLY A 61 -2.85 11.14 5.51
C GLY A 61 -2.39 10.07 4.51
N VAL A 62 -2.08 10.43 3.26
CA VAL A 62 -1.45 9.55 2.26
C VAL A 62 0.05 9.87 2.18
N GLY A 63 0.88 8.95 2.66
CA GLY A 63 2.34 9.07 2.60
C GLY A 63 2.96 8.42 1.36
N PRO A 64 4.31 8.49 1.22
CA PRO A 64 5.04 7.89 0.11
C PRO A 64 4.77 6.39 -0.07
N TRP A 65 4.75 5.63 1.04
CA TRP A 65 4.44 4.20 1.03
C TRP A 65 3.04 3.92 0.46
N THR A 66 2.01 4.61 0.96
CA THR A 66 0.63 4.43 0.45
C THR A 66 0.49 4.84 -1.00
N ALA A 67 1.19 5.88 -1.44
CA ALA A 67 1.19 6.31 -2.83
C ALA A 67 1.81 5.26 -3.76
N ALA A 68 2.94 4.64 -3.35
CA ALA A 68 3.58 3.56 -4.08
C ALA A 68 2.67 2.32 -4.17
N GLU A 69 2.00 1.94 -3.07
CA GLU A 69 1.02 0.84 -3.05
C GLU A 69 -0.12 1.08 -4.04
N VAL A 70 -0.71 2.29 -4.05
CA VAL A 70 -1.79 2.62 -4.98
C VAL A 70 -1.27 2.64 -6.42
N ALA A 71 -0.08 3.18 -6.68
CA ALA A 71 0.53 3.18 -8.00
C ALA A 71 0.73 1.76 -8.53
N ALA A 72 1.32 0.86 -7.74
CA ALA A 72 1.58 -0.52 -8.12
C ALA A 72 0.30 -1.35 -8.28
N VAL A 73 -0.62 -1.28 -7.30
CA VAL A 73 -1.77 -2.20 -7.20
C VAL A 73 -2.97 -1.70 -8.01
N ALA A 74 -3.30 -0.41 -7.90
CA ALA A 74 -4.53 0.14 -8.50
C ALA A 74 -4.29 0.77 -9.88
N LEU A 75 -3.13 1.41 -10.09
CA LEU A 75 -2.81 2.11 -11.34
C LEU A 75 -1.89 1.30 -12.26
N GLY A 76 -1.31 0.20 -11.76
CA GLY A 76 -0.54 -0.75 -12.57
C GLY A 76 0.87 -0.29 -12.92
N ASP A 77 1.44 0.63 -12.15
CA ASP A 77 2.85 1.02 -12.29
C ASP A 77 3.74 -0.22 -12.11
N PRO A 78 4.50 -0.64 -13.15
CA PRO A 78 5.29 -1.86 -13.10
C PRO A 78 6.55 -1.72 -12.23
N ASP A 79 6.92 -0.51 -11.82
CA ASP A 79 8.19 -0.20 -11.15
C ASP A 79 8.07 0.47 -9.78
N ALA A 80 6.85 0.80 -9.35
CA ALA A 80 6.61 1.37 -8.02
C ALA A 80 6.99 0.41 -6.88
N VAL A 81 7.88 0.86 -5.99
CA VAL A 81 8.34 0.11 -4.81
C VAL A 81 7.92 0.85 -3.54
N SER A 82 7.21 0.15 -2.65
CA SER A 82 6.73 0.68 -1.36
C SER A 82 7.83 0.65 -0.30
N VAL A 83 8.82 1.53 -0.47
CA VAL A 83 9.90 1.75 0.51
C VAL A 83 9.32 2.12 1.88
N GLY A 84 9.93 1.62 2.95
CA GLY A 84 9.45 1.78 4.33
C GLY A 84 8.42 0.72 4.74
N ASP A 85 8.16 -0.28 3.89
CA ASP A 85 7.37 -1.44 4.27
C ASP A 85 8.14 -2.29 5.29
N TYR A 86 7.45 -2.72 6.35
CA TYR A 86 8.09 -3.46 7.43
C TYR A 86 8.50 -4.89 7.05
N HIS A 87 7.79 -5.52 6.10
CA HIS A 87 7.97 -6.92 5.75
C HIS A 87 8.63 -7.11 4.38
N LEU A 88 8.35 -6.22 3.44
CA LEU A 88 8.78 -6.35 2.04
C LEU A 88 10.29 -6.53 1.90
N PRO A 89 11.16 -5.78 2.61
CA PRO A 89 12.60 -5.98 2.49
C PRO A 89 13.07 -7.39 2.86
N HIS A 90 12.49 -7.97 3.92
CA HIS A 90 12.82 -9.32 4.37
C HIS A 90 12.35 -10.38 3.37
N VAL A 91 11.16 -10.18 2.80
CA VAL A 91 10.60 -11.08 1.77
C VAL A 91 11.48 -11.08 0.52
N VAL A 92 11.92 -9.91 0.07
CA VAL A 92 12.79 -9.76 -1.11
C VAL A 92 14.18 -10.34 -0.86
N ALA A 93 14.80 -10.01 0.28
CA ALA A 93 16.11 -10.53 0.66
C ALA A 93 16.11 -12.07 0.73
N TRP A 94 15.06 -12.65 1.29
CA TRP A 94 14.89 -14.09 1.31
C TRP A 94 14.74 -14.69 -0.09
N ALA A 95 13.83 -14.14 -0.90
CA ALA A 95 13.50 -14.70 -2.19
C ALA A 95 14.64 -14.59 -3.22
N LEU A 96 15.42 -13.51 -3.18
CA LEU A 96 16.44 -13.23 -4.19
C LEU A 96 17.87 -13.56 -3.73
N ALA A 97 18.13 -13.64 -2.42
CA ALA A 97 19.47 -13.86 -1.88
C ALA A 97 19.53 -14.94 -0.78
N GLY A 98 18.41 -15.53 -0.37
CA GLY A 98 18.37 -16.48 0.76
C GLY A 98 18.65 -15.83 2.12
N GLU A 99 18.60 -14.50 2.19
CA GLU A 99 18.92 -13.73 3.39
C GLU A 99 17.68 -13.63 4.31
N PRO A 100 17.77 -14.00 5.60
CA PRO A 100 16.61 -14.00 6.51
C PRO A 100 16.14 -12.59 6.90
N ARG A 101 16.97 -11.57 6.68
CA ARG A 101 16.71 -10.16 6.98
C ARG A 101 17.29 -9.31 5.87
N GLY A 102 16.63 -8.18 5.65
CA GLY A 102 17.04 -7.12 4.73
C GLY A 102 16.36 -5.82 5.12
N ASP A 103 16.91 -4.70 4.69
CA ASP A 103 16.34 -3.36 4.85
C ASP A 103 16.01 -2.76 3.47
N ASP A 104 15.47 -1.55 3.45
CA ASP A 104 15.07 -0.88 2.21
C ASP A 104 16.25 -0.73 1.24
N GLU A 105 17.46 -0.44 1.73
CA GLU A 105 18.65 -0.30 0.90
C GLU A 105 19.00 -1.63 0.23
N ARG A 106 19.05 -2.72 1.01
CA ARG A 106 19.32 -4.06 0.49
C ARG A 106 18.23 -4.51 -0.49
N MET A 107 16.97 -4.25 -0.17
CA MET A 107 15.84 -4.53 -1.05
C MET A 107 16.00 -3.82 -2.40
N LEU A 108 16.30 -2.52 -2.39
CA LEU A 108 16.48 -1.75 -3.61
C LEU A 108 17.69 -2.23 -4.42
N ALA A 109 18.80 -2.58 -3.77
CA ALA A 109 19.97 -3.15 -4.43
C ALA A 109 19.67 -4.49 -5.12
N LEU A 110 18.91 -5.38 -4.46
CA LEU A 110 18.47 -6.66 -5.03
C LEU A 110 17.47 -6.51 -6.18
N LEU A 111 16.66 -5.45 -6.13
CA LEU A 111 15.67 -5.13 -7.16
C LEU A 111 16.25 -4.35 -8.35
N GLU A 112 17.44 -3.77 -8.24
CA GLU A 112 18.05 -2.95 -9.29
C GLU A 112 18.13 -3.62 -10.66
N PRO A 113 18.48 -4.93 -10.78
CA PRO A 113 18.47 -5.63 -12.06
C PRO A 113 17.10 -5.67 -12.76
N TYR A 114 16.02 -5.41 -12.02
CA TYR A 114 14.64 -5.43 -12.50
C TYR A 114 14.05 -4.03 -12.65
N ARG A 115 14.86 -2.97 -12.70
CA ARG A 115 14.41 -1.59 -12.92
C ARG A 115 13.45 -1.52 -14.12
N GLY A 116 12.33 -0.81 -13.93
CA GLY A 116 11.19 -0.76 -14.86
C GLY A 116 10.15 -1.86 -14.62
N GLN A 117 10.44 -2.86 -13.79
CA GLN A 117 9.58 -4.03 -13.52
C GLN A 117 9.56 -4.42 -12.03
N ARG A 118 10.11 -3.59 -11.13
CA ARG A 118 10.30 -3.95 -9.71
C ARG A 118 8.98 -4.30 -9.00
N ALA A 119 7.89 -3.59 -9.26
CA ALA A 119 6.58 -3.89 -8.69
C ALA A 119 6.05 -5.26 -9.13
N ARG A 120 6.30 -5.64 -10.39
CA ARG A 120 5.89 -6.96 -10.91
C ARG A 120 6.67 -8.08 -10.23
N VAL A 121 7.97 -7.90 -10.02
CA VAL A 121 8.81 -8.85 -9.29
C VAL A 121 8.31 -9.00 -7.85
N LEU A 122 8.04 -7.89 -7.16
CA LEU A 122 7.48 -7.91 -5.79
C LEU A 122 6.15 -8.66 -5.73
N ARG A 123 5.25 -8.41 -6.70
CA ARG A 123 3.96 -9.11 -6.81
C ARG A 123 4.14 -10.61 -7.03
N LEU A 124 5.08 -11.02 -7.89
CA LEU A 124 5.36 -12.43 -8.16
C LEU A 124 5.93 -13.13 -6.91
N ILE A 125 6.92 -12.52 -6.25
CA ILE A 125 7.51 -13.05 -5.00
C ILE A 125 6.42 -13.25 -3.94
N THR A 126 5.59 -12.23 -3.73
CA THR A 126 4.52 -12.25 -2.72
C THR A 126 3.46 -13.31 -3.05
N SER A 127 3.06 -13.42 -4.33
CA SER A 127 2.06 -14.40 -4.78
C SER A 127 2.57 -15.85 -4.71
N ALA A 128 3.88 -16.05 -4.91
CA ALA A 128 4.52 -17.36 -4.75
C ALA A 128 4.65 -17.79 -3.27
N GLY A 129 4.34 -16.91 -2.31
CA GLY A 129 4.45 -17.20 -0.88
C GLY A 129 5.89 -17.39 -0.42
N LEU A 130 6.87 -16.87 -1.17
CA LEU A 130 8.27 -16.91 -0.78
C LEU A 130 8.48 -15.94 0.38
N GLY A 131 9.09 -16.42 1.46
CA GLY A 131 9.40 -15.57 2.60
C GLY A 131 10.19 -16.31 3.67
N PRO A 132 10.86 -15.57 4.56
CA PRO A 132 11.65 -16.16 5.63
C PRO A 132 10.76 -16.97 6.59
N PRO A 133 11.32 -17.98 7.28
CA PRO A 133 10.60 -18.75 8.29
C PRO A 133 9.99 -17.83 9.36
N ARG A 134 8.74 -18.09 9.76
CA ARG A 134 8.05 -17.29 10.79
C ARG A 134 8.47 -17.79 12.17
N HIS A 135 9.20 -16.96 12.90
CA HIS A 135 9.67 -17.29 14.25
C HIS A 135 8.81 -16.72 15.38
N ALA A 136 7.94 -15.75 15.10
CA ALA A 136 7.13 -15.07 16.12
C ALA A 136 5.69 -15.62 16.20
N PRO A 137 5.10 -15.73 17.41
CA PRO A 137 3.68 -16.05 17.56
C PRO A 137 2.81 -14.97 16.90
N ARG A 138 1.63 -15.36 16.41
CA ARG A 138 0.70 -14.42 15.75
C ARG A 138 0.30 -13.29 16.72
N ALA A 139 0.41 -12.05 16.26
CA ALA A 139 -0.04 -10.89 17.03
C ALA A 139 -1.55 -11.00 17.31
N ARG A 140 -1.95 -10.70 18.56
CA ARG A 140 -3.38 -10.63 18.92
C ARG A 140 -3.97 -9.36 18.34
N LEU A 141 -5.13 -9.48 17.67
CA LEU A 141 -5.94 -8.32 17.28
C LEU A 141 -6.35 -7.55 18.54
N ARG A 142 -6.05 -6.25 18.61
CA ARG A 142 -6.51 -5.37 19.69
C ARG A 142 -7.82 -4.71 19.29
N ALA A 143 -8.80 -4.71 20.19
CA ALA A 143 -10.06 -4.01 19.97
C ALA A 143 -9.83 -2.50 20.07
N ILE A 144 -10.22 -1.76 19.03
CA ILE A 144 -10.03 -0.30 18.96
C ILE A 144 -10.81 0.44 20.05
N GLU A 145 -11.94 -0.12 20.49
CA GLU A 145 -12.73 0.39 21.62
C GLU A 145 -11.96 0.39 22.96
N ARG A 146 -10.80 -0.26 23.02
CA ARG A 146 -10.00 -0.45 24.24
C ARG A 146 -8.63 0.25 24.17
N ILE A 147 -8.41 1.11 23.18
CA ILE A 147 -7.21 1.94 22.99
C ILE A 147 -7.60 3.41 23.09
#